data_AF-A0A7I7K0B6-F1
#
_entry.id   AF-A0A7I7K0B6-F1
#
_cell.length_a   1.000
_cell.length_b   1.000
_cell.length_c   1.000
_cell.angle_alpha   90.00
_cell.angle_beta   90.00
_cell.angle_gamma   90.00
#
_symmetry.space_group_name_H-M   'P 1'
#
loop_
_entity.id
_entity.type
_entity.pdbx_description
1 polymer ?
#
loop_
_entity_poly.entity_id
_entity_poly.type
_entity_poly.pdbx_seq_one_letter_code
_entity_poly.pdbx_strand_id
1 'polypeptide(L)'
;MCCSHYKRFLKTRPPGAAKPRDKTADTDTTNPGRISLADFLAALAAAVPPLRGARCRGHAELFDATIVGRRGHHAETQQARAAAVSVCAACPALDACRGWLDQLPTDARPLGVVAGRVITSRRVTA
;
A
#
# COMPACT_ATOMS: atom_id res chain seq x y z
N MET A 1 -19.74 -30.79 -46.44
CA MET A 1 -20.77 -29.97 -47.14
C MET A 1 -21.72 -29.42 -46.08
N CYS A 2 -21.45 -28.22 -45.59
CA CYS A 2 -21.94 -26.93 -46.11
C CYS A 2 -23.38 -26.61 -45.66
N CYS A 3 -23.47 -25.69 -44.68
CA CYS A 3 -24.23 -24.45 -44.77
C CYS A 3 -25.59 -24.52 -45.49
N SER A 4 -26.72 -24.58 -44.77
CA SER A 4 -27.97 -23.93 -45.26
C SER A 4 -29.15 -23.79 -44.30
N HIS A 5 -29.23 -24.48 -43.15
CA HIS A 5 -30.47 -24.42 -42.33
C HIS A 5 -30.46 -23.41 -41.17
N TYR A 6 -29.42 -22.59 -41.02
CA TYR A 6 -29.33 -21.55 -39.97
C TYR A 6 -30.20 -20.30 -40.25
N LYS A 7 -30.77 -20.15 -41.46
CA LYS A 7 -31.40 -18.89 -41.90
C LYS A 7 -32.89 -18.71 -41.57
N ARG A 8 -33.51 -19.58 -40.75
CA ARG A 8 -34.98 -19.50 -40.49
C ARG A 8 -35.40 -18.99 -39.11
N PHE A 9 -34.46 -18.73 -38.19
CA PHE A 9 -34.77 -18.28 -36.82
C PHE A 9 -34.40 -16.82 -36.50
N LEU A 10 -34.13 -15.99 -37.52
CA LEU A 10 -33.71 -14.58 -37.35
C LEU A 10 -34.75 -13.57 -37.85
N LYS A 11 -36.05 -13.88 -37.78
CA LYS A 11 -37.08 -12.92 -38.20
C LYS A 11 -38.21 -12.86 -37.20
N THR A 12 -37.96 -12.11 -36.12
CA THR A 12 -38.92 -11.27 -35.34
C THR A 12 -38.36 -11.00 -33.94
N ARG A 13 -37.48 -9.99 -33.81
CA ARG A 13 -37.31 -9.28 -32.54
C ARG A 13 -37.52 -7.79 -32.80
N PRO A 14 -38.45 -7.12 -32.09
CA PRO A 14 -38.69 -5.70 -32.27
C PRO A 14 -37.48 -4.88 -31.77
N PRO A 15 -37.26 -3.66 -32.30
CA PRO A 15 -36.21 -2.78 -31.84
C PRO A 15 -36.55 -2.26 -30.44
N GLY A 16 -35.97 -2.89 -29.41
CA GLY A 16 -35.96 -2.35 -28.06
C GLY A 16 -34.98 -1.18 -28.00
N ALA A 17 -35.50 0.03 -27.84
CA ALA A 17 -34.73 1.25 -27.63
C ALA A 17 -33.73 1.07 -26.48
N ALA A 18 -32.43 1.10 -26.81
CA ALA A 18 -31.38 1.19 -25.82
C ALA A 18 -31.41 2.60 -25.22
N LYS A 19 -31.97 2.73 -24.01
CA LYS A 19 -31.80 3.97 -23.23
C LYS A 19 -30.32 4.13 -22.86
N PRO A 20 -29.72 5.32 -23.02
CA PRO A 20 -28.39 5.59 -22.51
C PRO A 20 -28.42 5.46 -20.98
N ARG A 21 -27.53 4.63 -20.43
CA ARG A 21 -27.30 4.57 -18.98
C ARG A 21 -26.46 5.78 -18.61
N ASP A 22 -27.16 6.81 -18.13
CA ASP A 22 -26.57 7.90 -17.37
C ASP A 22 -25.85 7.29 -16.16
N LYS A 23 -24.51 7.40 -16.11
CA LYS A 23 -23.70 6.97 -14.96
C LYS A 23 -23.64 8.14 -13.99
N THR A 24 -24.76 8.43 -13.36
CA THR A 24 -24.80 9.41 -12.27
C THR A 24 -24.15 8.80 -11.03
N ALA A 25 -23.12 9.51 -10.56
CA ALA A 25 -22.46 9.50 -9.27
C ALA A 25 -23.01 8.50 -8.23
N ASP A 26 -22.18 7.50 -7.92
CA ASP A 26 -22.32 6.66 -6.74
C ASP A 26 -22.12 7.54 -5.50
N THR A 27 -23.21 8.14 -5.02
CA THR A 27 -23.26 8.87 -3.76
C THR A 27 -23.76 7.92 -2.68
N ASP A 28 -22.92 6.95 -2.32
CA ASP A 28 -23.10 6.16 -1.10
C ASP A 28 -22.72 7.04 0.11
N THR A 29 -23.60 8.00 0.42
CA THR A 29 -23.57 8.74 1.68
C THR A 29 -24.77 8.28 2.48
N THR A 30 -24.61 7.24 3.33
CA THR A 30 -25.21 7.08 4.68
C THR A 30 -24.88 5.67 5.24
N ASN A 31 -23.60 5.35 5.44
CA ASN A 31 -23.23 4.37 6.47
C ASN A 31 -21.87 4.77 7.06
N PRO A 32 -21.81 5.30 8.31
CA PRO A 32 -20.58 5.78 8.92
C PRO A 32 -19.52 4.68 9.14
N GLY A 33 -19.82 3.41 8.85
CA GLY A 33 -18.89 2.29 8.94
C GLY A 33 -18.44 1.66 7.61
N ARG A 34 -18.87 2.16 6.45
CA ARG A 34 -18.45 1.62 5.14
C ARG A 34 -17.65 2.66 4.40
N ILE A 35 -16.40 2.32 4.09
CA ILE A 35 -15.53 3.14 3.25
C ILE A 35 -15.41 2.42 1.90
N SER A 36 -15.47 3.16 0.79
CA SER A 36 -15.27 2.54 -0.50
C SER A 36 -13.83 2.03 -0.63
N LEU A 37 -13.60 1.00 -1.44
CA LEU A 37 -12.24 0.52 -1.71
C LEU A 37 -11.36 1.65 -2.27
N ALA A 38 -11.93 2.53 -3.10
CA ALA A 38 -11.21 3.66 -3.66
C ALA A 38 -10.76 4.64 -2.55
N ASP A 39 -11.65 4.97 -1.61
CA ASP A 39 -11.32 5.86 -0.49
C ASP A 39 -10.29 5.23 0.45
N PHE A 40 -10.38 3.92 0.69
CA PHE A 40 -9.37 3.19 1.47
C PHE A 40 -7.99 3.26 0.83
N LEU A 41 -7.90 2.94 -0.46
CA LEU A 41 -6.64 2.98 -1.19
C LEU A 41 -6.07 4.40 -1.27
N ALA A 42 -6.93 5.41 -1.41
CA ALA A 42 -6.53 6.81 -1.38
C ALA A 42 -5.97 7.20 0.00
N ALA A 43 -6.64 6.81 1.09
CA ALA A 43 -6.17 7.05 2.45
C ALA A 43 -4.82 6.38 2.73
N LEU A 44 -4.63 5.13 2.29
CA LEU A 44 -3.35 4.42 2.40
C LEU A 44 -2.24 5.10 1.60
N ALA A 45 -2.55 5.55 0.38
CA ALA A 45 -1.58 6.25 -0.46
C ALA A 45 -1.17 7.62 0.13
N ALA A 46 -2.07 8.28 0.87
CA ALA A 46 -1.79 9.54 1.55
C ALA A 46 -0.99 9.38 2.85
N ALA A 47 -1.01 8.20 3.48
CA ALA A 47 -0.38 7.97 4.79
C ALA A 47 1.16 8.00 4.75
N VAL A 48 1.77 7.78 3.59
CA VAL A 48 3.23 7.80 3.39
C VAL A 48 3.55 8.75 2.23
N PRO A 49 4.50 9.69 2.38
CA PRO A 49 4.85 10.59 1.30
C PRO A 49 5.39 9.80 0.09
N PRO A 50 5.34 10.38 -1.12
CA PRO A 50 5.95 9.78 -2.29
C PRO A 50 7.49 9.78 -2.15
N LEU A 51 8.04 8.69 -1.58
CA LEU A 51 9.48 8.46 -1.42
C LEU A 51 10.10 7.98 -2.74
N ARG A 52 10.18 8.88 -3.73
CA ARG A 52 10.77 8.60 -5.03
C ARG A 52 12.27 8.30 -4.88
N GLY A 53 12.73 7.20 -5.49
CA GLY A 53 14.13 6.77 -5.38
C GLY A 53 14.51 6.15 -4.02
N ALA A 54 13.52 5.79 -3.19
CA ALA A 54 13.80 5.09 -1.93
C ALA A 54 14.54 3.77 -2.17
N ARG A 55 15.78 3.69 -1.65
CA ARG A 55 16.64 2.51 -1.80
C ARG A 55 16.16 1.29 -1.00
N CYS A 56 15.24 1.45 -0.06
CA CYS A 56 14.63 0.33 0.65
C CYS A 56 13.69 -0.50 -0.25
N ARG A 57 13.22 0.05 -1.39
CA ARG A 57 12.36 -0.69 -2.33
C ARG A 57 13.11 -1.90 -2.88
N GLY A 58 12.47 -3.07 -2.82
CA GLY A 58 13.07 -4.35 -3.24
C GLY A 58 13.86 -5.08 -2.15
N HIS A 59 14.01 -4.50 -0.95
CA HIS A 59 14.75 -5.08 0.17
C HIS A 59 13.85 -5.44 1.37
N ALA A 60 12.57 -5.78 1.14
CA ALA A 60 11.61 -6.01 2.22
C ALA A 60 12.11 -7.01 3.27
N GLU A 61 12.67 -8.15 2.85
CA GLU A 61 13.20 -9.18 3.76
C GLU A 61 14.32 -8.65 4.68
N LEU A 62 15.21 -7.80 4.15
CA LEU A 62 16.28 -7.17 4.93
C LEU A 62 15.69 -6.25 6.01
N PHE A 63 14.70 -5.45 5.65
CA PHE A 63 14.07 -4.50 6.58
C PHE A 63 13.18 -5.22 7.60
N ASP A 64 12.48 -6.28 7.22
CA ASP A 64 11.69 -7.12 8.13
C ASP A 64 12.59 -7.84 9.15
N ALA A 65 13.77 -8.31 8.73
CA ALA A 65 14.76 -8.92 9.63
C ALA A 65 15.33 -7.96 10.70
N THR A 66 15.11 -6.64 10.56
CA THR A 66 15.53 -5.65 11.58
C THR A 66 14.57 -5.54 12.76
N ILE A 67 13.33 -6.02 12.59
CA ILE A 67 12.32 -6.09 13.64
C ILE A 67 12.73 -7.22 14.59
N VAL A 68 12.59 -7.00 15.90
CA VAL A 68 13.10 -7.89 16.96
C VAL A 68 12.81 -9.37 16.63
N GLY A 69 13.87 -10.14 16.40
CA GLY A 69 13.79 -11.56 16.09
C GLY A 69 13.26 -12.36 17.29
N ARG A 70 12.61 -13.49 17.00
CA ARG A 70 12.24 -14.47 18.03
C ARG A 70 13.47 -14.83 18.87
N ARG A 71 13.26 -15.17 20.16
CA ARG A 71 14.33 -15.47 21.13
C ARG A 71 15.40 -16.36 20.48
N GLY A 72 16.66 -15.90 20.45
CA GLY A 72 17.80 -16.63 19.88
C GLY A 72 18.52 -15.96 18.69
N HIS A 73 17.89 -15.02 17.99
CA HIS A 73 18.42 -14.46 16.73
C HIS A 73 18.99 -13.02 16.84
N HIS A 74 19.49 -12.63 18.01
CA HIS A 74 19.91 -11.24 18.26
C HIS A 74 21.04 -10.78 17.33
N ALA A 75 22.05 -11.62 17.08
CA ALA A 75 23.18 -11.27 16.23
C ALA A 75 22.74 -10.99 14.78
N GLU A 76 21.87 -11.83 14.23
CA GLU A 76 21.31 -11.67 12.88
C GLU A 76 20.50 -10.38 12.76
N THR A 77 19.64 -10.07 13.75
CA THR A 77 18.90 -8.80 13.77
C THR A 77 19.84 -7.60 13.81
N GLN A 78 20.94 -7.66 14.58
CA GLN A 78 21.90 -6.55 14.63
C GLN A 78 22.66 -6.39 13.31
N GLN A 79 23.02 -7.48 12.65
CA GLN A 79 23.63 -7.44 11.32
C GLN A 79 22.67 -6.88 10.27
N ALA A 80 21.41 -7.30 10.28
CA ALA A 80 20.37 -6.75 9.41
C ALA A 80 20.18 -5.25 9.65
N ARG A 81 20.18 -4.80 10.91
CA ARG A 81 20.09 -3.37 11.25
C ARG A 81 21.27 -2.58 10.69
N ALA A 82 22.50 -3.06 10.85
CA ALA A 82 23.68 -2.41 10.30
C ALA A 82 23.60 -2.27 8.78
N ALA A 83 23.19 -3.34 8.08
CA ALA A 83 23.00 -3.33 6.64
C ALA A 83 21.86 -2.40 6.20
N ALA A 84 20.71 -2.39 6.88
CA ALA A 84 19.61 -1.49 6.55
C ALA A 84 19.99 -0.01 6.79
N VAL A 85 20.74 0.29 7.84
CA VAL A 85 21.24 1.66 8.10
C VAL A 85 22.19 2.13 6.98
N SER A 86 23.06 1.28 6.46
CA SER A 86 23.93 1.66 5.33
C SER A 86 23.15 1.91 4.04
N VAL A 87 22.10 1.12 3.78
CA VAL A 87 21.15 1.38 2.67
C VAL A 87 20.48 2.74 2.83
N CYS A 88 20.02 3.07 4.03
CA CYS A 88 19.41 4.37 4.32
C CYS A 88 20.41 5.53 4.14
N ALA A 89 21.66 5.37 4.55
CA ALA A 89 22.69 6.42 4.47
C ALA A 89 22.97 6.86 3.02
N ALA A 90 22.83 5.97 2.04
CA ALA A 90 23.01 6.27 0.62
C ALA A 90 21.69 6.62 -0.11
N CYS A 91 20.57 6.74 0.62
CA CYS A 91 19.25 6.90 0.01
C CYS A 91 18.96 8.37 -0.36
N PRO A 92 18.58 8.67 -1.62
CA PRO A 92 18.24 10.04 -2.03
C PRO A 92 16.93 10.54 -1.41
N ALA A 93 16.06 9.63 -0.94
CA ALA A 93 14.80 9.97 -0.29
C ALA A 93 14.92 10.10 1.25
N LEU A 94 16.14 10.10 1.80
CA LEU A 94 16.35 10.02 3.25
C LEU A 94 15.73 11.19 4.00
N ASP A 95 15.89 12.42 3.52
CA ASP A 95 15.38 13.61 4.22
C ASP A 95 13.85 13.65 4.23
N ALA A 96 13.21 13.32 3.10
CA ALA A 96 11.75 13.17 3.04
C ALA A 96 11.25 12.04 3.97
N CYS A 97 11.98 10.93 4.04
CA CYS A 97 11.66 9.81 4.92
C CYS A 97 11.77 10.21 6.41
N ARG A 98 12.79 11.00 6.77
CA ARG A 98 12.95 11.55 8.14
C ARG A 98 11.83 12.53 8.48
N GLY A 99 11.52 13.46 7.59
CA GLY A 99 10.45 14.44 7.78
C GLY A 99 9.10 13.79 8.05
N TRP A 100 8.77 12.71 7.34
CA TRP A 100 7.56 11.93 7.61
C TRP A 100 7.63 11.17 8.94
N LEU A 101 8.74 10.49 9.23
CA LEU A 101 8.89 9.74 10.47
C LEU A 101 8.78 10.65 11.71
N ASP A 102 9.29 11.88 11.62
CA ASP A 102 9.28 12.86 12.69
C ASP A 102 7.87 13.43 12.96
N GLN A 103 6.98 13.42 11.95
CA GLN A 103 5.57 13.81 12.11
C GLN A 103 4.72 12.72 12.76
N LEU A 104 5.18 11.47 12.80
CA LEU A 104 4.43 10.38 13.41
C LEU A 104 4.46 10.45 14.94
N PRO A 105 3.29 10.32 15.61
CA PRO A 105 3.20 10.01 17.03
C PRO A 105 4.08 8.81 17.41
N THR A 106 4.64 8.80 18.62
CA THR A 106 5.64 7.79 19.02
C THR A 106 5.13 6.35 19.04
N ASP A 107 3.82 6.17 19.23
CA ASP A 107 3.10 4.90 19.18
C ASP A 107 2.80 4.46 17.74
N ALA A 108 2.63 5.41 16.81
CA ALA A 108 2.42 5.15 15.39
C ALA A 108 3.71 4.79 14.63
N ARG A 109 4.89 5.06 15.19
CA ARG A 109 6.18 4.82 14.52
C ARG A 109 6.41 3.33 14.21
N PRO A 110 6.85 2.98 12.98
CA PRO A 110 7.12 1.58 12.65
C PRO A 110 8.35 1.06 13.39
N LEU A 111 8.36 -0.25 13.67
CA LEU A 111 9.50 -0.94 14.29
C LEU A 111 10.57 -1.28 13.24
N GLY A 112 11.78 -1.56 13.72
CA GLY A 112 12.92 -1.90 12.85
C GLY A 112 13.69 -0.66 12.41
N VAL A 113 14.37 -0.75 11.27
CA VAL A 113 15.12 0.39 10.69
C VAL A 113 14.21 1.20 9.77
N VAL A 114 13.97 2.47 10.13
CA VAL A 114 13.22 3.42 9.32
C VAL A 114 13.95 4.76 9.31
N ALA A 115 14.05 5.40 8.14
CA ALA A 115 14.74 6.68 7.98
C ALA A 115 16.20 6.70 8.54
N GLY A 116 16.87 5.55 8.51
CA GLY A 116 18.22 5.36 9.07
C GLY A 116 18.28 5.29 10.60
N ARG A 117 17.15 5.11 11.28
CA ARG A 117 17.04 5.02 12.74
C ARG A 117 16.49 3.66 13.14
N VAL A 118 17.04 3.06 14.20
CA VAL A 118 16.55 1.78 14.75
C VAL A 118 15.46 2.08 15.79
N ILE A 119 14.25 1.58 15.56
CA ILE A 119 13.11 1.71 16.48
C ILE A 119 12.80 0.32 17.04
N THR A 120 13.03 0.13 18.34
CA THR A 120 12.91 -1.18 19.00
C THR A 120 11.63 -1.34 19.83
N SER A 121 10.93 -0.25 20.13
CA SER A 121 9.66 -0.27 20.84
C SER A 121 8.76 0.86 20.38
N ARG A 122 7.45 0.62 20.40
CA ARG A 122 6.45 1.69 20.35
C ARG A 122 6.36 2.27 21.75
N ARG A 123 6.58 3.57 21.88
CA ARG A 123 6.29 4.26 23.16
C ARG A 123 4.83 4.67 23.14
N VAL A 124 4.05 4.03 23.99
CA VAL A 124 2.71 4.50 24.34
C VAL A 124 2.89 5.69 25.29
N THR A 125 2.51 6.87 24.86
CA THR A 125 2.37 8.03 25.75
C THR A 125 1.07 7.88 26.54
N ALA A 126 1.17 7.82 27.87
CA ALA A 126 0.03 7.81 28.79
C ALA A 126 -0.56 9.21 28.95
#